data_AF-H2CYP8-F1
#
_entry.id   AF-H2CYP8-F1
#
_cell.length_a   1.000
_cell.length_b   1.000
_cell.length_c   1.000
_cell.angle_alpha   90.00
_cell.angle_beta   90.00
_cell.angle_gamma   90.00
#
_symmetry.space_group_name_H-M   'P 1'
#
loop_
_entity.id
_entity.type
_entity.pdbx_description
1 polymer ?
#
loop_
_entity_poly.entity_id
_entity_poly.type
_entity_poly.pdbx_seq_one_letter_code
_entity_poly.pdbx_strand_id
1 'polypeptide(L)' 'NEGKIQKRIEEKIGKNILGGMAKAVVHKLAKNQFQCVGNIDTLGNCEQHCQASSGGKGYCHGTKCKCGMPLSY' A
#
# COMPACT_ATOMS: atom_id res chain seq x y z
N ASN A 1 4.09 20.73 40.13
CA ASN A 1 4.66 21.07 38.79
C ASN A 1 4.45 19.93 37.79
N GLU A 2 3.35 19.19 37.87
CA GLU A 2 3.18 17.90 37.16
C GLU A 2 2.51 18.05 35.78
N GLY A 3 1.71 19.12 35.58
CA GLY A 3 1.02 19.37 34.31
C GLY A 3 1.94 19.70 33.12
N LYS A 4 3.16 20.17 33.36
CA LYS A 4 4.14 20.43 32.28
C LYS A 4 4.80 19.16 31.75
N ILE A 5 4.82 18.08 32.54
CA ILE A 5 5.44 16.81 32.17
C ILE A 5 4.46 15.99 31.31
N GLN A 6 3.18 15.95 31.70
CA GLN A 6 2.14 15.25 30.93
C GLN A 6 1.98 15.84 29.52
N LYS A 7 1.96 17.17 29.39
CA LYS A 7 1.83 17.86 28.10
C LYS A 7 2.94 17.54 27.09
N ARG A 8 4.19 17.39 27.56
CA ARG A 8 5.33 17.02 26.70
C ARG A 8 5.31 15.55 26.30
N ILE A 9 4.77 14.67 27.15
CA ILE A 9 4.64 13.25 26.87
C ILE A 9 3.57 13.05 25.78
N GLU A 10 2.41 13.69 25.90
CA GLU A 10 1.35 13.64 24.89
C GLU A 10 1.80 14.20 23.53
N GLU A 11 2.53 15.32 23.49
CA GLU A 11 3.07 15.88 22.23
C GLU A 11 4.09 14.96 21.55
N LYS A 12 4.99 14.32 22.31
CA LYS A 12 5.99 13.39 21.76
C LYS A 12 5.36 12.07 21.30
N ILE A 13 4.37 11.56 22.03
CA ILE A 13 3.66 10.33 21.67
C ILE A 13 2.78 10.57 20.44
N GLY A 14 2.03 11.66 20.40
CA GLY A 14 1.18 12.02 19.27
C GLY A 14 1.97 12.13 17.96
N LYS A 15 3.13 12.79 17.96
CA LYS A 15 3.99 12.91 16.75
C LYS A 15 4.59 11.57 16.30
N ASN A 16 4.99 10.69 17.23
CA ASN A 16 5.58 9.40 16.87
C ASN A 16 4.55 8.39 16.36
N ILE A 17 3.36 8.34 16.98
CA ILE A 17 2.29 7.44 16.53
C ILE A 17 1.73 7.90 15.18
N LEU A 18 1.49 9.20 15.01
CA LEU A 18 0.95 9.73 13.74
C LEU A 18 1.96 9.55 12.59
N GLY A 19 3.25 9.80 12.85
CA GLY A 19 4.31 9.57 11.87
C GLY A 19 4.46 8.09 11.51
N GLY A 20 4.33 7.18 12.48
CA GLY A 20 4.38 5.73 12.26
C GLY A 20 3.21 5.19 11.45
N MET A 21 1.98 5.63 11.75
CA MET A 21 0.78 5.23 11.01
C MET A 21 0.75 5.81 9.60
N ALA A 22 1.08 7.10 9.45
CA ALA A 22 1.19 7.70 8.13
C ALA A 22 2.22 6.96 7.29
N LYS A 23 3.41 6.68 7.84
CA LYS A 23 4.46 5.93 7.16
C LYS A 23 4.00 4.52 6.76
N ALA A 24 3.28 3.81 7.63
CA ALA A 24 2.73 2.50 7.30
C ALA A 24 1.71 2.56 6.15
N VAL A 25 0.86 3.59 6.12
CA VAL A 25 -0.13 3.80 5.05
C VAL A 25 0.55 4.13 3.72
N VAL A 26 1.44 5.12 3.66
CA VAL A 26 2.17 5.40 2.40
C VAL A 26 3.03 4.22 1.98
N HIS A 27 3.63 3.48 2.91
CA HIS A 27 4.44 2.31 2.58
C HIS A 27 3.59 1.13 2.09
N LYS A 28 2.30 1.02 2.46
CA LYS A 28 1.34 0.08 1.87
C LYS A 28 0.83 0.55 0.52
N LEU A 29 0.46 1.83 0.40
CA LEU A 29 -0.03 2.41 -0.85
C LEU A 29 1.04 2.41 -1.94
N ALA A 30 2.29 2.74 -1.61
CA ALA A 30 3.43 2.64 -2.53
C ALA A 30 3.77 1.19 -2.91
N LYS A 31 3.37 0.21 -2.09
CA LYS A 31 3.58 -1.22 -2.38
C LYS A 31 2.48 -1.84 -3.24
N ASN A 32 1.33 -1.18 -3.40
CA ASN A 32 0.27 -1.57 -4.33
C ASN A 32 0.65 -1.15 -5.75
N GLN A 33 1.42 -2.01 -6.42
CA GLN A 33 1.70 -1.82 -7.84
C GLN A 33 0.40 -1.87 -8.62
N PHE A 34 0.15 -0.84 -9.42
CA PHE A 34 -1.05 -0.73 -10.25
C PHE A 34 -2.35 -0.99 -9.46
N GLN A 35 -2.39 -0.58 -8.18
CA GLN A 35 -3.58 -0.70 -7.32
C GLN A 35 -4.06 -2.16 -7.10
N CYS A 36 -3.17 -3.14 -7.25
CA CYS A 36 -3.41 -4.50 -6.80
C CYS A 36 -3.58 -4.56 -5.28
N VAL A 37 -4.68 -5.15 -4.82
CA VAL A 37 -4.96 -5.36 -3.38
C VAL A 37 -5.44 -6.78 -3.18
N GLY A 38 -4.69 -7.57 -2.41
CA GLY A 38 -5.13 -8.91 -2.00
C GLY A 38 -5.41 -9.86 -3.18
N ASN A 39 -4.59 -9.82 -4.23
CA ASN A 39 -4.78 -10.55 -5.49
C ASN A 39 -5.90 -10.02 -6.41
N ILE A 40 -6.54 -8.91 -6.07
CA ILE A 40 -7.62 -8.31 -6.86
C ILE A 40 -7.10 -7.05 -7.55
N ASP A 41 -7.39 -6.94 -8.84
CA ASP A 41 -7.16 -5.72 -9.62
C ASP A 41 -8.38 -4.80 -9.51
N THR A 42 -8.44 -4.03 -8.42
CA THR A 42 -9.62 -3.23 -8.06
C THR A 42 -9.96 -2.15 -9.08
N LEU A 43 -8.97 -1.64 -9.82
CA LEU A 43 -9.16 -0.55 -10.78
C LEU A 43 -8.89 -0.96 -12.23
N GLY A 44 -8.50 -2.20 -12.50
CA GLY A 44 -8.14 -2.64 -13.85
C GLY A 44 -6.77 -2.14 -14.31
N ASN A 45 -6.02 -1.44 -13.46
CA ASN A 45 -4.75 -0.82 -13.84
C ASN A 45 -3.66 -1.88 -14.11
N CYS A 46 -3.73 -3.03 -13.44
CA CYS A 46 -2.79 -4.11 -13.70
C CYS A 46 -3.04 -4.75 -15.07
N GLU A 47 -4.31 -5.01 -15.39
CA GLU A 47 -4.73 -5.49 -16.70
C GLU A 47 -4.31 -4.51 -17.81
N GLN A 48 -4.66 -3.23 -17.68
CA GLN A 48 -4.29 -2.19 -18.66
C GLN A 48 -2.77 -2.08 -18.84
N HIS A 49 -2.00 -2.11 -17.75
CA HIS A 49 -0.54 -2.07 -17.83
C HIS A 49 0.02 -3.26 -18.61
N CYS A 50 -0.47 -4.46 -18.34
CA CYS A 50 0.02 -5.67 -19.00
C CYS A 50 -0.42 -5.79 -20.46
N GLN A 51 -1.62 -5.31 -20.80
CA GLN A 51 -2.07 -5.19 -22.18
C GLN A 51 -1.19 -4.18 -22.94
N ALA A 52 -0.91 -3.03 -22.35
CA ALA A 52 -0.08 -2.00 -22.97
C ALA A 52 1.40 -2.41 -23.10
N SER A 53 1.94 -3.11 -22.10
CA SER A 53 3.37 -3.46 -22.06
C SER A 53 3.72 -4.76 -22.78
N SER A 54 2.81 -5.74 -22.79
CA SER A 54 3.12 -7.09 -23.27
C SER A 54 2.01 -7.71 -24.12
N GLY A 55 0.88 -7.01 -24.33
CA GLY A 55 -0.29 -7.57 -25.02
C GLY A 55 -0.96 -8.73 -24.28
N GLY A 56 -0.57 -8.98 -23.03
CA GLY A 56 -1.00 -10.13 -22.24
C GLY A 56 -1.90 -9.72 -21.07
N LYS A 57 -2.56 -10.70 -20.46
CA LYS A 57 -3.44 -10.45 -19.30
C LYS A 57 -2.64 -10.05 -18.05
N GLY A 58 -3.14 -9.07 -17.31
CA GLY A 58 -2.62 -8.69 -15.99
C GLY A 58 -3.25 -9.49 -14.85
N TYR A 59 -2.43 -9.92 -13.90
CA TYR A 59 -2.86 -10.66 -12.71
C TYR A 59 -2.22 -10.07 -11.45
N CYS A 60 -3.05 -9.78 -10.46
CA CYS A 60 -2.56 -9.32 -9.16
C CYS A 60 -2.09 -10.49 -8.29
N HIS A 61 -0.84 -10.44 -7.81
CA HIS A 61 -0.23 -11.35 -6.85
C HIS A 61 0.02 -10.58 -5.55
N GLY A 62 -0.91 -10.66 -4.61
CA GLY A 62 -0.93 -9.87 -3.38
C GLY A 62 -1.15 -8.39 -3.71
N THR A 63 -0.09 -7.59 -3.57
CA THR A 63 -0.06 -6.16 -3.93
C THR A 63 0.77 -5.88 -5.19
N LYS A 64 1.17 -6.92 -5.92
CA LYS A 64 2.01 -6.85 -7.12
C LYS A 64 1.19 -7.15 -8.36
N CYS A 65 1.53 -6.52 -9.47
CA CYS A 65 0.96 -6.84 -10.78
C CYS A 65 1.93 -7.74 -11.55
N LYS A 66 1.45 -8.81 -12.17
CA LYS A 66 2.23 -9.70 -13.04
C LYS A 66 1.50 -9.93 -14.36
N CYS A 67 2.22 -9.84 -15.47
CA CYS A 67 1.65 -10.10 -16.79
C CYS A 67 1.80 -11.58 -17.16
N GLY A 68 0.73 -12.20 -17.64
CA GLY A 68 0.72 -13.59 -18.13
C GLY A 68 0.85 -14.66 -17.05
N MET A 69 0.90 -14.30 -15.76
CA MET A 69 1.00 -15.25 -14.65
C MET A 69 -0.32 -15.33 -13.88
N PRO A 70 -1.25 -16.22 -14.28
CA PRO A 70 -2.46 -16.44 -13.50
C PRO A 70 -2.12 -16.87 -12.06
N LEU A 71 -3.03 -16.58 -11.13
CA LEU A 71 -2.93 -17.12 -9.77
C LEU A 71 -3.20 -18.62 -9.83
N SER A 72 -2.20 -19.43 -9.55
CA SER A 72 -2.39 -20.87 -9.34
C SER A 72 -2.82 -21.09 -7.88
N TYR A 73 -4.01 -21.65 -7.69
CA TYR A 73 -4.52 -22.15 -6.41
C TYR A 73 -4.54 -23.68 -6.44
#